data_AF-A0A4P2Q972-F1
#
_entry.id   AF-A0A4P2Q972-F1
#
_cell.length_a   1.000
_cell.length_b   1.000
_cell.length_c   1.000
_cell.angle_alpha   90.00
_cell.angle_beta   90.00
_cell.angle_gamma   90.00
#
_symmetry.space_group_name_H-M   'P 1'
#
loop_
_entity.id
_entity.type
_entity.pdbx_description
1 polymer ?
#
loop_
_entity_poly.entity_id
_entity_poly.type
_entity_poly.pdbx_seq_one_letter_code
_entity_poly.pdbx_strand_id
1 'polypeptide(L)'
;MKRQKRLTKRERKALAPARPAATHQHQHIHCVACGKHLDAAEFDVQGTATWLQCLHRSRFASCVECTDISKRLLAEHDRTGQPVQAAQAWH
;
A
#
# COMPACT_ATOMS: atom_id res chain seq x y z
N MET A 1 50.53 -3.78 -32.24
CA MET A 1 49.15 -4.05 -31.76
C MET A 1 48.68 -2.87 -30.90
N LYS A 2 47.68 -2.09 -31.34
CA LYS A 2 47.21 -0.90 -30.61
C LYS A 2 46.27 -1.32 -29.47
N ARG A 3 46.64 -1.01 -28.21
CA ARG A 3 45.83 -1.26 -27.02
C ARG A 3 44.50 -0.50 -27.13
N GLN A 4 43.38 -1.22 -27.03
CA GLN A 4 42.05 -0.61 -26.99
C GLN A 4 41.88 0.20 -25.70
N LYS A 5 41.31 1.41 -25.82
CA LYS A 5 41.02 2.31 -24.70
C LYS A 5 40.05 1.62 -23.73
N ARG A 6 40.47 1.43 -22.47
CA ARG A 6 39.57 0.93 -21.42
C ARG A 6 38.61 2.06 -21.04
N LEU A 7 37.33 1.86 -21.34
CA LEU A 7 36.25 2.78 -20.95
C LEU A 7 36.20 2.95 -19.43
N THR A 8 36.17 4.20 -19.00
CA THR A 8 35.98 4.59 -17.60
C THR A 8 34.57 4.21 -17.11
N LYS A 9 34.39 4.14 -15.80
CA LYS A 9 33.09 3.82 -15.18
C LYS A 9 31.98 4.79 -15.62
N ARG A 10 32.33 6.06 -15.86
CA ARG A 10 31.41 7.11 -16.29
C ARG A 10 30.93 6.91 -17.73
N GLU A 11 31.82 6.55 -18.64
CA GLU A 11 31.49 6.28 -20.05
C GLU A 11 30.62 5.02 -20.18
N ARG A 12 30.90 3.98 -19.38
CA ARG A 12 30.06 2.78 -19.31
C ARG A 12 28.63 3.07 -18.85
N LYS A 13 28.45 4.03 -17.93
CA LYS A 13 27.11 4.43 -17.45
C LYS A 13 26.36 5.27 -18.48
N ALA A 14 27.05 6.10 -19.26
CA ALA A 14 26.44 6.91 -20.32
C ALA A 14 25.94 6.08 -21.51
N LEU A 15 26.58 4.93 -21.76
CA LEU A 15 26.21 3.99 -22.83
C LEU A 15 25.12 2.99 -22.42
N ALA A 16 24.75 2.94 -21.13
CA ALA A 16 23.72 2.03 -20.67
C ALA A 16 22.32 2.60 -21.01
N PRO A 17 21.45 1.84 -21.69
CA PRO A 17 20.07 2.27 -21.90
C PRO A 17 19.39 2.49 -20.55
N ALA A 18 18.54 3.52 -20.45
CA ALA A 18 17.77 3.78 -19.25
C ALA A 18 16.91 2.55 -18.93
N ARG A 19 17.31 1.79 -17.90
CA ARG A 19 16.47 0.72 -17.38
C ARG A 19 15.18 1.34 -16.86
N PRO A 20 13.99 0.85 -17.25
CA PRO A 20 12.75 1.29 -16.63
C PRO A 20 12.89 1.03 -15.12
N ALA A 21 12.64 2.05 -14.32
CA ALA A 21 12.61 1.90 -12.87
C ALA A 21 11.45 0.95 -12.53
N ALA A 22 11.77 -0.23 -11.98
CA ALA A 22 10.75 -1.08 -11.38
C ALA A 22 10.22 -0.36 -10.14
N THR A 23 9.09 0.32 -10.29
CA THR A 23 8.35 0.93 -9.19
C THR A 23 7.64 -0.18 -8.42
N HIS A 24 8.37 -0.83 -7.50
CA HIS A 24 7.73 -1.61 -6.44
C HIS A 24 6.98 -0.62 -5.53
N GLN A 25 5.73 -0.32 -5.88
CA GLN A 25 4.83 0.43 -5.01
C GLN A 25 4.39 -0.50 -3.89
N HIS A 26 5.19 -0.56 -2.82
CA HIS A 26 4.77 -1.15 -1.55
C HIS A 26 3.66 -0.27 -0.98
N GLN A 27 2.42 -0.50 -1.41
CA GLN A 27 1.27 0.13 -0.78
C GLN A 27 1.13 -0.53 0.60
N HIS A 28 1.48 0.22 1.65
CA HIS A 28 1.28 -0.18 3.03
C HIS A 28 -0.21 -0.05 3.35
N ILE A 29 -0.96 -1.14 3.21
CA ILE A 29 -2.38 -1.18 3.49
C ILE A 29 -2.55 -1.63 4.93
N HIS A 30 -3.18 -0.83 5.79
CA HIS A 30 -3.39 -1.17 7.20
C HIS A 30 -4.86 -1.33 7.52
N CYS A 31 -5.19 -2.25 8.43
CA CYS A 31 -6.54 -2.35 8.97
C CYS A 31 -6.89 -1.08 9.75
N VAL A 32 -8.01 -0.46 9.42
CA VAL A 32 -8.48 0.78 10.08
C VAL A 32 -8.74 0.60 11.58
N ALA A 33 -9.17 -0.60 12.01
CA ALA A 33 -9.55 -0.85 13.39
C ALA A 33 -8.40 -1.31 14.29
N CYS A 34 -7.49 -2.15 13.79
CA CYS A 34 -6.39 -2.69 14.62
C CYS A 34 -5.01 -2.21 14.19
N GLY A 35 -4.84 -1.60 13.01
CA GLY A 35 -3.55 -1.11 12.52
C GLY A 35 -2.64 -2.18 11.90
N LYS A 36 -3.03 -3.46 11.92
CA LYS A 36 -2.27 -4.56 11.31
C LYS A 36 -2.01 -4.27 9.83
N HIS A 37 -0.77 -4.45 9.38
CA HIS A 37 -0.41 -4.46 7.96
C HIS A 37 -1.13 -5.61 7.22
N LEU A 38 -1.69 -5.29 6.06
CA LEU A 38 -2.41 -6.17 5.16
C LEU A 38 -1.73 -6.13 3.79
N ASP A 39 -1.43 -7.29 3.26
CA ASP A 39 -0.84 -7.39 1.93
C ASP A 39 -1.92 -7.35 0.85
N ALA A 40 -1.58 -6.83 -0.32
CA ALA A 40 -2.52 -6.72 -1.44
C ALA A 40 -3.13 -8.09 -1.84
N ALA A 41 -2.38 -9.17 -1.65
CA ALA A 41 -2.85 -10.54 -1.90
C ALA A 41 -3.96 -10.99 -0.93
N GLU A 42 -4.05 -10.37 0.26
CA GLU A 42 -5.10 -10.68 1.25
C GLU A 42 -6.47 -10.08 0.88
N PHE A 43 -6.58 -9.28 -0.18
CA PHE A 43 -7.85 -8.66 -0.61
C PHE A 43 -8.54 -9.41 -1.76
N ASP A 44 -8.03 -10.58 -2.15
CA ASP A 44 -8.65 -11.43 -3.17
C ASP A 44 -9.89 -12.19 -2.61
N VAL A 45 -10.61 -12.93 -3.46
CA VAL A 45 -11.91 -13.57 -3.16
C VAL A 45 -11.87 -14.51 -1.94
N GLN A 46 -10.72 -15.09 -1.62
CA GLN A 46 -10.50 -15.94 -0.44
C GLN A 46 -9.58 -15.30 0.62
N GLY A 47 -9.36 -14.00 0.50
CA GLY A 47 -8.40 -13.27 1.30
C GLY A 47 -8.87 -12.96 2.72
N THR A 48 -7.90 -12.65 3.58
CA THR A 48 -8.06 -12.28 4.99
C THR A 48 -8.31 -10.79 5.21
N ALA A 49 -8.55 -10.03 4.14
CA ALA A 49 -8.82 -8.60 4.17
C ALA A 49 -9.97 -8.22 3.25
N THR A 50 -10.66 -7.13 3.60
CA THR A 50 -11.78 -6.60 2.83
C THR A 50 -11.72 -5.08 2.74
N TRP A 51 -12.24 -4.55 1.64
CA TRP A 51 -12.41 -3.11 1.45
C TRP A 51 -13.81 -2.70 1.89
N LEU A 52 -13.87 -1.82 2.88
CA LEU A 52 -15.09 -1.17 3.32
C LEU A 52 -15.19 0.22 2.70
N GLN A 53 -16.40 0.63 2.33
CA GLN A 53 -16.66 1.95 1.78
C GLN A 53 -17.63 2.70 2.71
N CYS A 54 -17.30 3.95 3.04
CA CYS A 54 -18.19 4.83 3.79
C CYS A 54 -19.20 5.53 2.86
N LEU A 55 -20.21 6.19 3.43
CA LEU A 55 -21.21 6.93 2.64
C LEU A 55 -20.61 8.09 1.83
N HIS A 56 -19.46 8.60 2.25
CA HIS A 56 -18.67 9.61 1.52
C HIS A 56 -17.83 9.04 0.37
N ARG A 57 -17.98 7.73 0.06
CA ARG A 57 -17.28 6.98 -1.00
C ARG A 57 -15.78 6.71 -0.77
N SER A 58 -15.21 7.14 0.34
CA SER A 58 -13.84 6.77 0.75
C SER A 58 -13.75 5.28 1.08
N ARG A 59 -12.61 4.66 0.76
CA ARG A 59 -12.35 3.23 0.97
C ARG A 59 -11.36 3.03 2.10
N PHE A 60 -11.63 2.05 2.94
CA PHE A 60 -10.82 1.69 4.10
C PHE A 60 -10.60 0.18 4.12
N ALA A 61 -9.40 -0.24 4.52
CA ALA A 61 -9.07 -1.65 4.66
C ALA A 61 -9.44 -2.18 6.04
N SER A 62 -9.94 -3.42 6.09
CA SER A 62 -10.21 -4.15 7.33
C SER A 62 -9.73 -5.59 7.19
N CYS A 63 -9.07 -6.12 8.23
CA CYS A 63 -8.90 -7.58 8.33
C CYS A 63 -10.26 -8.23 8.63
N VAL A 64 -10.39 -9.54 8.38
CA VAL A 64 -11.67 -10.26 8.60
C VAL A 64 -12.13 -10.14 10.04
N GLU A 65 -11.20 -10.22 10.99
CA GLU A 65 -11.47 -10.23 12.43
C GLU A 65 -12.04 -8.90 12.92
N CYS A 66 -11.65 -7.79 12.30
CA CYS A 66 -12.08 -6.46 12.71
C CYS A 66 -13.22 -5.89 11.87
N THR A 67 -13.83 -6.67 10.96
CA THR A 67 -14.84 -6.17 10.02
C THR A 67 -15.98 -5.44 10.72
N ASP A 68 -16.50 -5.99 11.82
CA ASP A 68 -17.63 -5.37 12.54
C ASP A 68 -17.22 -4.09 13.28
N ILE A 69 -16.01 -4.05 13.84
CA ILE A 69 -15.48 -2.86 14.51
C ILE A 69 -15.23 -1.76 13.46
N SER A 70 -14.59 -2.11 12.35
CA SER A 70 -14.35 -1.18 11.23
C SER A 70 -15.65 -0.58 10.70
N LYS A 71 -16.72 -1.38 10.56
CA LYS A 71 -18.06 -0.86 10.18
C LYS A 71 -18.61 0.14 11.19
N ARG A 72 -18.44 -0.09 12.50
CA ARG A 72 -18.87 0.86 13.54
C ARG A 72 -18.08 2.18 13.48
N LEU A 73 -16.76 2.10 13.30
CA LEU A 73 -15.92 3.30 13.13
C LEU A 73 -16.33 4.11 11.89
N LEU A 74 -16.66 3.43 10.79
CA LEU A 74 -17.16 4.06 9.58
C LEU A 74 -18.54 4.69 9.77
N ALA A 75 -19.45 4.00 10.48
CA ALA A 75 -20.77 4.54 10.80
C ALA A 75 -20.67 5.80 11.70
N GLU A 76 -19.72 5.83 12.63
CA GLU A 76 -19.47 7.02 13.46
C GLU A 76 -18.94 8.19 12.62
N HIS A 77 -17.97 7.92 11.74
CA HIS A 77 -17.46 8.87 10.76
C HIS A 77 -18.57 9.42 9.86
N ASP A 78 -19.42 8.55 9.33
CA ASP A 78 -20.52 8.94 8.43
C ASP A 78 -21.58 9.78 9.16
N ARG A 79 -21.84 9.48 10.43
CA ARG A 79 -22.83 10.22 11.24
C ARG A 79 -22.31 11.60 11.67
N THR A 80 -21.04 11.70 12.05
CA THR A 80 -20.47 12.91 12.65
C THR A 80 -19.76 13.81 11.66
N GLY A 81 -19.38 13.28 10.50
CA GLY A 81 -18.48 13.93 9.55
C GLY A 81 -17.04 14.08 10.06
N GLN A 82 -16.72 13.57 11.25
CA GLN A 82 -15.36 13.61 11.80
C GLN A 82 -14.49 12.53 11.16
N PRO A 83 -13.15 12.70 11.12
CA PRO A 83 -12.25 11.67 10.61
C PRO A 83 -12.46 10.30 11.26
N VAL A 84 -12.29 9.22 10.50
CA VAL A 84 -12.34 7.85 11.05
C VAL A 84 -11.26 7.72 12.13
N GLN A 85 -11.65 7.26 13.30
CA GLN A 85 -10.73 6.99 14.41
C GLN A 85 -9.94 5.71 14.13
N ALA A 86 -8.96 5.83 13.24
CA ALA A 86 -8.11 4.71 12.82
C ALA A 86 -7.06 4.38 13.89
N ALA A 87 -6.75 3.09 14.04
CA ALA A 87 -5.67 2.62 14.89
C ALA A 87 -4.29 2.92 14.28
N GLN A 88 -3.27 2.99 15.15
CA GLN A 88 -1.89 3.17 14.73
C GLN A 88 -1.37 1.94 13.97
N ALA A 89 -0.73 2.17 12.83
CA ALA A 89 -0.14 1.11 12.02
C ALA A 89 0.97 0.36 12.77
N TRP A 90 0.97 -0.97 12.68
CA TRP A 90 2.02 -1.85 13.20
C TRP A 90 2.30 -3.02 12.24
N HIS A 91 3.51 -3.57 12.38
CA HIS A 91 4.11 -4.59 11.53
C HIS A 91 4.46 -5.83 12.35
#